data_AF-A0A941FJD6-F1
#
_entry.id   AF-A0A941FJD6-F1
#
_cell.length_a   1.000
_cell.length_b   1.000
_cell.length_c   1.000
_cell.angle_alpha   90.00
_cell.angle_beta   90.00
_cell.angle_gamma   90.00
#
_symmetry.space_group_name_H-M   'P 1'
#
loop_
_entity.id
_entity.type
_entity.pdbx_description
1 polymer ?
#
loop_
_entity_poly.entity_id
_entity_poly.type
_entity_poly.pdbx_seq_one_letter_code
_entity_poly.pdbx_strand_id
1 'polypeptide(L)'
;MKAVGGGRNTTVKRGWNYATDAKRSPGSTIKPILDYGPAVEYLNWSTYHQIKDEEYTYSNGTPLKNASGRHYGTVTTREALARSLNIPALKTLQAVGLDRARDFATDLGIPFDKEITESAALGGGKDVSTLELAGAYSSFGNNGIYNEPHSVKKIVFT
;
A
#
# COMPACT_ATOMS: atom_id res chain seq x y z
N MET A 1 -6.32 17.30 8.08
CA MET A 1 -5.05 17.65 7.38
C MET A 1 -4.42 18.90 7.99
N LYS A 2 -3.09 18.96 8.11
CA LYS A 2 -2.36 20.13 8.66
C LYS A 2 -1.85 21.08 7.58
N ALA A 3 -1.27 20.53 6.51
CA ALA A 3 -0.80 21.26 5.33
C ALA A 3 -0.83 20.34 4.10
N VAL A 4 -0.97 20.92 2.90
CA VAL A 4 -0.95 20.21 1.62
C VAL A 4 -0.14 21.03 0.62
N GLY A 5 0.88 20.41 0.01
CA GLY A 5 1.67 21.00 -1.07
C GLY A 5 1.19 20.48 -2.42
N GLY A 6 0.51 21.32 -3.20
CA GLY A 6 -0.13 20.90 -4.45
C GLY A 6 0.74 20.97 -5.71
N GLY A 7 1.95 21.54 -5.63
CA GLY A 7 2.86 21.71 -6.76
C GLY A 7 3.98 22.70 -6.44
N ARG A 8 4.95 22.82 -7.35
CA ARG A 8 6.02 23.84 -7.27
C ARG A 8 5.63 25.04 -8.13
N ASN A 9 5.92 26.25 -7.65
CA ASN A 9 5.74 27.51 -8.38
C ASN A 9 4.34 27.70 -9.00
N THR A 10 3.29 27.29 -8.29
CA THR A 10 1.91 27.35 -8.79
C THR A 10 1.39 28.78 -8.79
N THR A 11 1.04 29.32 -9.95
CA THR A 11 0.50 30.68 -10.12
C THR A 11 -1.00 30.72 -10.38
N VAL A 12 -1.60 29.58 -10.73
CA VAL A 12 -3.03 29.45 -11.07
C VAL A 12 -3.85 29.11 -9.82
N LYS A 13 -4.95 29.83 -9.59
CA LYS A 13 -5.89 29.55 -8.50
C LYS A 13 -6.74 28.32 -8.84
N ARG A 14 -6.87 27.38 -7.89
CA ARG A 14 -7.64 26.13 -8.04
C ARG A 14 -7.19 25.30 -9.26
N GLY A 15 -5.92 25.40 -9.64
CA GLY A 15 -5.32 24.54 -10.65
C GLY A 15 -5.13 23.11 -10.16
N TRP A 16 -4.62 22.26 -11.04
CA TRP A 16 -4.32 20.86 -10.76
C TRP A 16 -3.42 20.69 -9.54
N ASN A 17 -3.81 19.82 -8.61
CA ASN A 17 -3.11 19.58 -7.37
C ASN A 17 -2.51 18.17 -7.32
N TYR A 18 -1.18 18.08 -7.26
CA TYR A 18 -0.46 16.80 -7.23
C TYR A 18 -0.67 15.98 -5.95
N ALA A 19 -1.15 16.60 -4.87
CA ALA A 19 -1.43 15.89 -3.63
C ALA A 19 -2.82 15.24 -3.62
N THR A 20 -3.81 15.86 -4.27
CA THR A 20 -5.22 15.44 -4.21
C THR A 20 -5.77 14.90 -5.53
N ASP A 21 -5.39 15.50 -6.66
CA ASP A 21 -5.99 15.20 -7.97
C ASP A 21 -5.15 14.18 -8.74
N ALA A 22 -3.82 14.26 -8.61
CA ALA A 22 -2.93 13.32 -9.25
C ALA A 22 -3.03 11.95 -8.58
N LYS A 23 -3.38 10.93 -9.38
CA LYS A 23 -3.35 9.52 -9.00
C LYS A 23 -2.25 8.81 -9.78
N ARG A 24 -1.47 7.98 -9.09
CA ARG A 24 -0.36 7.19 -9.65
C ARG A 24 -0.25 5.85 -8.94
N SER A 25 0.39 4.88 -9.57
CA SER A 25 0.75 3.62 -8.91
C SER A 25 1.54 3.92 -7.63
N PRO A 26 1.13 3.37 -6.47
CA PRO A 26 1.84 3.57 -5.20
C PRO A 26 3.20 2.85 -5.17
N GLY A 27 3.45 1.94 -6.12
CA GLY A 27 4.61 1.05 -6.07
C GLY A 27 4.69 0.30 -4.74
N SER A 28 5.90 0.13 -4.21
CA SER A 28 6.13 -0.62 -2.97
C SER A 28 5.55 0.02 -1.69
N THR A 29 5.07 1.27 -1.75
CA THR A 29 4.39 1.87 -0.58
C THR A 29 3.04 1.19 -0.29
N ILE A 30 2.52 0.37 -1.20
CA ILE A 30 1.31 -0.41 -0.94
C ILE A 30 1.55 -1.65 -0.07
N LYS A 31 2.79 -2.13 0.05
CA LYS A 31 3.11 -3.42 0.69
C LYS A 31 2.62 -3.52 2.15
N PRO A 32 2.74 -2.47 2.99
CA PRO A 32 2.13 -2.50 4.32
C PRO A 32 0.61 -2.60 4.32
N ILE A 33 -0.04 -2.09 3.26
CA ILE A 33 -1.51 -1.99 3.15
C ILE A 33 -2.10 -3.27 2.57
N LEU A 34 -1.50 -3.86 1.52
CA LEU A 34 -2.05 -5.05 0.86
C LEU A 34 -1.42 -6.36 1.30
N ASP A 35 -0.16 -6.35 1.73
CA ASP A 35 0.58 -7.59 1.98
C ASP A 35 0.77 -7.82 3.48
N TYR A 36 1.58 -6.97 4.11
CA TYR A 36 2.09 -7.24 5.46
C TYR A 36 1.08 -6.88 6.55
N GLY A 37 0.35 -5.77 6.43
CA GLY A 37 -0.71 -5.40 7.37
C GLY A 37 -1.78 -6.48 7.52
N PRO A 38 -2.41 -6.95 6.43
CA PRO A 38 -3.40 -8.01 6.52
C PRO A 38 -2.80 -9.38 6.90
N ALA A 39 -1.52 -9.64 6.63
CA ALA A 39 -0.86 -10.84 7.15
C ALA A 39 -0.71 -10.81 8.68
N VAL A 40 -0.44 -9.65 9.26
CA VAL A 40 -0.46 -9.47 10.72
C VAL A 40 -1.88 -9.65 11.25
N GLU A 41 -2.86 -8.98 10.66
CA GLU A 41 -4.25 -8.97 11.11
C GLU A 41 -4.93 -10.36 11.02
N TYR A 42 -4.85 -11.00 9.86
CA TYR A 42 -5.65 -12.19 9.57
C TYR A 42 -4.89 -13.51 9.75
N LEU A 43 -3.56 -13.49 9.68
CA LEU A 43 -2.73 -14.69 9.79
C LEU A 43 -1.91 -14.71 11.08
N ASN A 44 -1.97 -13.66 11.91
CA ASN A 44 -1.14 -13.50 13.12
C ASN A 44 0.36 -13.64 12.84
N TRP A 45 0.81 -13.19 11.66
CA TRP A 45 2.23 -13.25 11.32
C TRP A 45 3.02 -12.30 12.22
N SER A 46 3.99 -12.84 12.95
CA SER A 46 4.92 -12.01 13.71
C SER A 46 5.91 -11.31 12.76
N THR A 47 6.57 -10.27 13.28
CA THR A 47 7.69 -9.62 12.58
C THR A 47 8.89 -10.53 12.30
N TYR A 48 8.94 -11.73 12.90
CA TYR A 48 9.97 -12.74 12.68
C TYR A 48 9.49 -13.87 11.74
N HIS A 49 8.24 -13.85 11.28
CA HIS A 49 7.73 -14.85 10.35
C HIS A 49 8.67 -14.98 9.14
N GLN A 50 9.07 -16.20 8.84
CA GLN A 50 10.10 -16.48 7.86
C GLN A 50 9.49 -16.73 6.48
N ILE A 51 10.01 -16.03 5.48
CA ILE A 51 9.60 -16.15 4.09
C ILE A 51 10.84 -16.45 3.26
N LYS A 52 10.76 -17.45 2.40
CA LYS A 52 11.86 -17.81 1.50
C LYS A 52 11.86 -16.89 0.28
N ASP A 53 12.89 -16.06 0.16
CA ASP A 53 13.19 -15.24 -1.02
C ASP A 53 14.10 -16.02 -1.98
N GLU A 54 13.49 -16.56 -3.03
CA GLU A 54 14.10 -17.43 -4.04
C GLU A 54 13.42 -17.18 -5.39
N GLU A 55 13.90 -17.81 -6.46
CA GLU A 55 13.24 -17.71 -7.76
C GLU A 55 11.74 -18.04 -7.65
N TYR A 56 10.90 -17.15 -8.18
CA TYR A 56 9.47 -17.25 -7.99
C TYR A 56 8.72 -16.59 -9.14
N THR A 57 7.48 -17.02 -9.32
CA THR A 57 6.59 -16.52 -10.37
C THR A 57 5.29 -16.04 -9.76
N TYR A 58 4.61 -15.18 -10.50
CA TYR A 58 3.17 -15.04 -10.34
C TYR A 58 2.45 -16.37 -10.64
N SER A 59 1.20 -16.52 -10.22
CA SER A 59 0.37 -17.70 -10.49
C SER A 59 0.18 -17.96 -11.99
N ASN A 60 0.30 -16.93 -12.83
CA ASN A 60 0.25 -17.07 -14.30
C ASN A 60 1.59 -17.50 -14.94
N GLY A 61 2.61 -17.81 -14.14
CA GLY A 61 3.93 -18.24 -14.59
C GLY A 61 4.89 -17.10 -14.97
N THR A 62 4.46 -15.83 -14.91
CA THR A 62 5.36 -14.69 -15.18
C THR A 62 6.46 -14.63 -14.11
N PRO A 63 7.75 -14.62 -14.48
CA PRO A 63 8.83 -14.52 -13.51
C PRO A 63 8.80 -13.19 -12.74
N LEU A 64 8.99 -13.26 -11.42
CA LEU A 64 9.14 -12.09 -10.58
C LEU A 64 10.59 -11.97 -10.06
N LYS A 65 11.11 -10.74 -10.04
CA LYS A 65 12.45 -10.44 -9.55
C LYS A 65 12.41 -9.35 -8.48
N ASN A 66 13.33 -9.44 -7.53
CA ASN A 66 13.66 -8.31 -6.67
C ASN A 66 14.35 -7.22 -7.49
N ALA A 67 14.22 -5.97 -7.07
CA ALA A 67 14.87 -4.83 -7.74
C ALA A 67 16.41 -4.99 -7.82
N SER A 68 17.02 -5.69 -6.85
CA SER A 68 18.45 -6.01 -6.84
C SER A 68 18.86 -7.12 -7.82
N GLY A 69 17.89 -7.86 -8.38
CA GLY A 69 18.12 -9.06 -9.17
C GLY A 69 18.67 -10.25 -8.38
N ARG A 70 18.75 -10.16 -7.04
CA ARG A 70 19.30 -11.20 -6.16
C ARG A 70 18.21 -11.84 -5.30
N HIS A 71 18.51 -13.05 -4.83
CA HIS A 71 17.75 -13.77 -3.82
C HIS A 71 18.52 -13.77 -2.50
N TYR A 72 17.80 -13.57 -1.41
CA TYR A 72 18.34 -13.45 -0.05
C TYR A 72 18.10 -14.70 0.81
N GLY A 73 17.49 -15.75 0.24
CA GLY A 73 17.16 -16.97 0.98
C GLY A 73 16.05 -16.70 1.99
N THR A 74 16.07 -17.40 3.13
CA THR A 74 15.05 -17.20 4.16
C THR A 74 15.27 -15.87 4.88
N VAL A 75 14.30 -14.96 4.77
CA VAL A 75 14.29 -13.66 5.43
C VAL A 75 13.09 -13.55 6.36
N THR A 76 13.15 -12.65 7.33
CA THR A 76 11.98 -12.32 8.17
C THR A 76 11.04 -11.36 7.44
N THR A 77 9.76 -11.33 7.80
CA THR A 77 8.79 -10.30 7.34
C THR A 77 9.33 -8.88 7.56
N ARG A 78 9.96 -8.63 8.72
CA ARG A 78 10.61 -7.35 9.02
C ARG A 78 11.72 -7.01 8.03
N GLU A 79 12.62 -7.95 7.76
CA GLU A 79 13.71 -7.73 6.80
C GLU A 79 13.20 -7.55 5.37
N ALA A 80 12.24 -8.39 4.96
CA ALA A 80 11.62 -8.32 3.64
C ALA A 80 10.96 -6.95 3.39
N LEU A 81 10.20 -6.44 4.37
CA LEU A 81 9.59 -5.12 4.28
C LEU A 81 10.65 -4.00 4.32
N ALA A 82 11.64 -4.08 5.21
CA ALA A 82 12.69 -3.07 5.33
C ALA A 82 13.52 -2.92 4.06
N ARG A 83 13.78 -4.03 3.35
CA ARG A 83 14.49 -4.04 2.05
C ARG A 83 13.55 -3.84 0.86
N SER A 84 12.24 -3.78 1.08
CA SER A 84 11.22 -3.77 0.05
C SER A 84 11.40 -4.90 -0.98
N LEU A 85 11.61 -6.13 -0.53
CA LEU A 85 11.72 -7.28 -1.43
C LEU A 85 10.38 -7.55 -2.13
N ASN A 86 10.41 -7.93 -3.40
CA ASN A 86 9.21 -8.13 -4.22
C ASN A 86 8.65 -9.54 -4.05
N ILE A 87 9.54 -10.55 -4.01
CA ILE A 87 9.12 -11.95 -3.94
C ILE A 87 8.45 -12.28 -2.59
N PRO A 88 9.00 -11.88 -1.42
CA PRO A 88 8.30 -12.06 -0.16
C PRO A 88 6.99 -11.29 -0.07
N ALA A 89 6.91 -10.09 -0.68
CA ALA A 89 5.67 -9.31 -0.73
C ALA A 89 4.57 -10.06 -1.49
N LEU A 90 4.88 -10.58 -2.69
CA LEU A 90 3.96 -11.42 -3.46
C LEU A 90 3.54 -12.68 -2.67
N LYS A 91 4.49 -13.41 -2.09
CA LYS A 91 4.19 -14.61 -1.27
C LYS A 91 3.29 -14.29 -0.08
N THR A 92 3.48 -13.12 0.53
CA THR A 92 2.64 -12.63 1.63
C THR A 92 1.22 -12.35 1.15
N LEU A 93 1.05 -11.61 0.04
CA LEU A 93 -0.27 -11.35 -0.55
C LEU A 93 -0.99 -12.65 -0.91
N GLN A 94 -0.29 -13.62 -1.51
CA GLN A 94 -0.83 -14.93 -1.85
C GLN A 94 -1.30 -15.70 -0.59
N ALA A 95 -0.55 -15.61 0.51
CA ALA A 95 -0.93 -16.26 1.77
C ALA A 95 -2.15 -15.59 2.43
N VAL A 96 -2.27 -14.26 2.33
CA VAL A 96 -3.42 -13.50 2.84
C VAL A 96 -4.68 -13.77 2.03
N GLY A 97 -4.53 -13.88 0.70
CA GLY A 97 -5.61 -13.94 -0.26
C GLY A 97 -6.06 -12.55 -0.73
N LEU A 98 -6.40 -12.46 -2.03
CA LEU A 98 -6.68 -11.19 -2.70
C LEU A 98 -7.91 -10.47 -2.12
N ASP A 99 -8.95 -11.20 -1.74
CA ASP A 99 -10.16 -10.60 -1.16
C ASP A 99 -9.89 -9.95 0.19
N ARG A 100 -9.24 -10.67 1.11
CA ARG A 100 -8.90 -10.13 2.44
C ARG A 100 -7.98 -8.92 2.36
N ALA A 101 -7.00 -8.95 1.46
CA ALA A 101 -6.11 -7.83 1.21
C ALA A 101 -6.89 -6.61 0.67
N ARG A 102 -7.80 -6.83 -0.29
CA ARG A 102 -8.66 -5.77 -0.84
C ARG A 102 -9.57 -5.16 0.22
N ASP A 103 -10.18 -5.98 1.05
CA ASP A 103 -11.10 -5.54 2.10
C ASP A 103 -10.33 -4.71 3.15
N PHE A 104 -9.15 -5.18 3.58
CA PHE A 104 -8.27 -4.43 4.49
C PHE A 104 -7.85 -3.06 3.91
N ALA A 105 -7.47 -3.01 2.62
CA ALA A 105 -7.14 -1.74 1.98
C ALA A 105 -8.35 -0.80 1.86
N THR A 106 -9.54 -1.37 1.65
CA THR A 106 -10.80 -0.62 1.60
C THR A 106 -11.10 0.03 2.96
N ASP A 107 -10.92 -0.70 4.05
CA ASP A 107 -11.08 -0.19 5.43
C ASP A 107 -10.07 0.93 5.77
N LEU A 108 -8.93 0.97 5.05
CA LEU A 108 -7.94 2.04 5.13
C LEU A 108 -8.18 3.20 4.13
N GLY A 109 -9.35 3.24 3.49
CA GLY A 109 -9.72 4.32 2.58
C GLY A 109 -9.17 4.18 1.16
N ILE A 110 -8.72 2.98 0.77
CA ILE A 110 -8.26 2.66 -0.59
C ILE A 110 -9.18 1.58 -1.19
N PRO A 111 -10.43 1.93 -1.58
CA PRO A 111 -11.36 0.96 -2.16
C PRO A 111 -10.92 0.54 -3.56
N PHE A 112 -11.09 -0.72 -3.92
CA PHE A 112 -10.85 -1.19 -5.30
C PHE A 112 -12.19 -1.46 -5.99
N ASP A 113 -12.40 -0.84 -7.16
CA ASP A 113 -13.65 -0.99 -7.92
C ASP A 113 -13.78 -2.37 -8.60
N LYS A 114 -12.68 -3.13 -8.64
CA LYS A 114 -12.56 -4.45 -9.27
C LYS A 114 -11.74 -5.35 -8.38
N GLU A 115 -11.81 -6.65 -8.65
CA GLU A 115 -10.88 -7.61 -8.06
C GLU A 115 -9.44 -7.21 -8.34
N ILE A 116 -8.61 -7.33 -7.32
CA ILE A 116 -7.17 -7.09 -7.44
C ILE A 116 -6.49 -8.34 -7.99
N THR A 117 -5.36 -8.16 -8.64
CA THR A 117 -4.50 -9.27 -9.08
C THR A 117 -3.24 -9.31 -8.24
N GLU A 118 -2.43 -10.35 -8.37
CA GLU A 118 -1.16 -10.48 -7.67
C GLU A 118 -0.17 -9.33 -7.93
N SER A 119 -0.31 -8.62 -9.05
CA SER A 119 0.48 -7.41 -9.32
C SER A 119 0.24 -6.29 -8.30
N ALA A 120 -0.89 -6.35 -7.57
CA ALA A 120 -1.22 -5.39 -6.52
C ALA A 120 -0.22 -5.42 -5.35
N ALA A 121 0.46 -6.55 -5.10
CA ALA A 121 1.56 -6.62 -4.12
C ALA A 121 2.66 -5.59 -4.39
N LEU A 122 2.80 -5.14 -5.63
CA LEU A 122 3.84 -4.21 -6.06
C LEU A 122 3.28 -2.86 -6.53
N GLY A 123 2.01 -2.57 -6.22
CA GLY A 123 1.34 -1.32 -6.58
C GLY A 123 0.62 -1.35 -7.94
N GLY A 124 0.40 -2.54 -8.52
CA GLY A 124 -0.47 -2.71 -9.68
C GLY A 124 -1.95 -2.59 -9.35
N GLY A 125 -2.78 -2.36 -10.37
CA GLY A 125 -4.24 -2.45 -10.27
C GLY A 125 -4.97 -1.21 -9.75
N LYS A 126 -4.32 -0.28 -9.03
CA LYS A 126 -4.94 0.98 -8.60
C LYS A 126 -3.94 2.12 -8.51
N ASP A 127 -4.33 3.24 -9.09
CA ASP A 127 -3.67 4.53 -8.88
C ASP A 127 -4.27 5.23 -7.66
N VAL A 128 -3.41 5.76 -6.79
CA VAL A 128 -3.78 6.48 -5.58
C VAL A 128 -3.13 7.86 -5.55
N SER A 129 -3.80 8.81 -4.90
CA SER A 129 -3.27 10.13 -4.59
C SER A 129 -2.37 10.10 -3.36
N THR A 130 -1.55 11.14 -3.22
CA THR A 130 -0.72 11.32 -2.02
C THR A 130 -1.61 11.44 -0.77
N LEU A 131 -2.77 12.08 -0.89
CA LEU A 131 -3.72 12.24 0.19
C LEU A 131 -4.32 10.91 0.65
N GLU A 132 -4.79 10.08 -0.29
CA GLU A 132 -5.35 8.75 0.02
C GLU A 132 -4.28 7.88 0.72
N LEU A 133 -3.05 7.86 0.20
CA LEU A 133 -1.97 7.08 0.80
C LEU A 133 -1.58 7.59 2.19
N ALA A 134 -1.51 8.90 2.40
CA ALA A 134 -1.24 9.49 3.72
C ALA A 134 -2.36 9.17 4.73
N GLY A 135 -3.63 9.16 4.28
CA GLY A 135 -4.78 8.74 5.08
C GLY A 135 -4.64 7.30 5.55
N ALA A 136 -4.38 6.37 4.63
CA ALA A 136 -4.19 4.96 4.95
C ALA A 136 -3.02 4.74 5.93
N TYR A 137 -1.88 5.38 5.68
CA TYR A 137 -0.70 5.26 6.56
C TYR A 137 -0.93 5.83 7.95
N SER A 138 -1.83 6.80 8.12
CA SER A 138 -2.13 7.39 9.43
C SER A 138 -2.69 6.35 10.40
N SER A 139 -3.40 5.33 9.92
CA SER A 139 -3.96 4.25 10.74
C SER A 139 -2.88 3.46 11.46
N PHE A 140 -1.73 3.19 10.82
CA PHE A 140 -0.62 2.47 11.46
C PHE A 140 -0.02 3.23 12.65
N GLY A 141 -0.01 4.56 12.59
CA GLY A 141 0.40 5.43 13.71
C GLY A 141 -0.72 5.72 14.70
N ASN A 142 -1.94 5.27 14.44
CA ASN A 142 -3.15 5.55 15.20
C ASN A 142 -3.85 4.26 15.66
N ASN A 143 -3.06 3.28 16.11
CA ASN A 143 -3.53 2.01 16.67
C ASN A 143 -4.51 1.25 15.76
N GLY A 144 -4.35 1.35 14.44
CA GLY A 144 -5.20 0.71 13.44
C GLY A 144 -6.48 1.48 13.10
N ILE A 145 -6.76 2.62 13.73
CA ILE A 145 -8.00 3.38 13.51
C ILE A 145 -7.84 4.34 12.33
N TYR A 146 -8.56 4.07 11.25
CA TYR A 146 -8.63 4.97 10.09
C TYR A 146 -9.51 6.20 10.37
N ASN A 147 -9.05 7.35 9.91
CA ASN A 147 -9.80 8.60 9.93
C ASN A 147 -9.74 9.23 8.54
N GLU A 148 -10.90 9.48 7.94
CA GLU A 148 -10.96 10.09 6.62
C GLU A 148 -10.27 11.48 6.60
N PRO A 149 -9.31 11.71 5.69
CA PRO A 149 -8.62 12.98 5.61
C PRO A 149 -9.56 14.14 5.24
N HIS A 150 -9.68 15.13 6.14
CA HIS A 150 -10.50 16.33 5.91
C HIS A 150 -9.71 17.63 6.15
N SER A 151 -10.08 18.70 5.43
CA SER A 151 -9.53 20.06 5.58
C SER A 151 -10.48 21.01 6.29
N VAL A 152 -11.79 20.82 6.10
CA VAL A 152 -12.84 21.64 6.71
C VAL A 152 -13.39 20.90 7.92
N LYS A 153 -13.51 21.59 9.05
CA LYS A 153 -14.09 21.02 10.28
C LYS A 153 -15.56 21.38 10.50
N LYS A 154 -15.96 22.59 10.11
CA LYS A 154 -17.31 23.11 10.32
C LYS A 154 -17.61 24.22 9.30
N ILE A 155 -18.85 24.27 8.84
CA ILE A 155 -19.43 25.41 8.11
C ILE A 155 -20.59 25.92 8.96
N VAL A 156 -20.68 27.23 9.17
CA VAL A 156 -21.76 27.88 9.92
C VAL A 156 -22.45 28.86 8.99
N PHE A 157 -23.76 28.72 8.85
CA PHE A 157 -24.59 29.69 8.14
C PHE A 157 -25.12 30.73 9.12
N THR A 158 -25.23 31.96 8.63
CA THR A 158 -25.89 33.08 9.29
C THR A 158 -27.19 33.38 8.59
#